data_AF-A0AA50E2M0-F1
#
_entry.id   AF-A0AA50E2M0-F1
#
_cell.length_a   1.000
_cell.length_b   1.000
_cell.length_c   1.000
_cell.angle_alpha   90.00
_cell.angle_beta   90.00
_cell.angle_gamma   90.00
#
_symmetry.space_group_name_H-M   'P 1'
#
loop_
_entity.id
_entity.type
_entity.pdbx_description
1 polymer ?
#
loop_
_entity_poly.entity_id
_entity_poly.type
_entity_poly.pdbx_seq_one_letter_code
_entity_poly.pdbx_strand_id
1 'polypeptide(L)'
;MIHTETIYLDDEPPDRLEGYINPMTFISGQLTIDDPTMLRLEQSAFAFAPIRNAGGFVTLDHAPIETAIHLLQDQYVRGSVTIKTIEKR
;
A
#
# COMPACT_ATOMS: atom_id res chain seq x y z
N MET A 1 -7.90 -11.90 -16.34
CA MET A 1 -8.12 -12.70 -15.13
C MET A 1 -7.88 -11.79 -13.94
N ILE A 2 -8.58 -11.95 -12.82
CA ILE A 2 -8.29 -11.18 -11.60
C ILE A 2 -7.67 -12.14 -10.60
N HIS A 3 -6.45 -11.84 -10.18
CA HIS A 3 -5.76 -12.53 -9.09
C HIS A 3 -5.82 -11.66 -7.83
N THR A 4 -5.96 -12.30 -6.67
CA THR A 4 -6.00 -11.59 -5.38
C THR A 4 -5.21 -12.39 -4.36
N GLU A 5 -4.29 -11.71 -3.69
CA GLU A 5 -3.42 -12.27 -2.65
C GLU A 5 -3.42 -11.32 -1.44
N THR A 6 -3.21 -11.85 -0.24
CA THR A 6 -3.01 -11.04 0.97
C THR A 6 -1.60 -11.29 1.50
N ILE A 7 -0.87 -10.20 1.75
CA ILE A 7 0.48 -10.22 2.30
C ILE A 7 0.44 -9.60 3.70
N TYR A 8 1.17 -10.21 4.64
CA TYR A 8 1.34 -9.73 6.00
C TYR A 8 2.73 -9.09 6.12
N LEU A 9 2.77 -7.78 6.32
CA LEU A 9 4.00 -6.99 6.44
C LEU A 9 4.62 -7.09 7.85
N ASP A 10 3.95 -7.79 8.78
CA ASP A 10 4.49 -8.12 10.10
C ASP A 10 5.56 -9.21 10.03
N ASP A 11 5.41 -10.15 9.08
CA ASP A 11 6.27 -11.32 8.91
C ASP A 11 7.23 -11.18 7.72
N GLU A 12 6.92 -10.29 6.78
CA GLU A 12 7.63 -10.16 5.51
C GLU A 12 8.01 -8.70 5.22
N PRO A 13 9.23 -8.45 4.72
CA PRO A 13 9.66 -7.09 4.42
C PRO A 13 8.83 -6.49 3.28
N PRO A 14 8.59 -5.16 3.29
CA PRO A 14 7.90 -4.45 2.21
C PRO A 14 8.49 -4.71 0.81
N ASP A 15 9.77 -5.07 0.72
CA ASP A 15 10.47 -5.39 -0.54
C ASP A 15 9.83 -6.54 -1.34
N ARG A 16 9.11 -7.47 -0.69
CA ARG A 16 8.37 -8.51 -1.43
C ARG A 16 7.32 -7.92 -2.38
N LEU A 17 6.81 -6.72 -2.08
CA LEU A 17 5.84 -6.03 -2.93
C LEU A 17 6.41 -5.68 -4.31
N GLU A 18 7.73 -5.56 -4.46
CA GLU A 18 8.37 -5.27 -5.76
C GLU A 18 8.05 -6.31 -6.83
N GLY A 19 7.86 -7.59 -6.43
CA GLY A 19 7.46 -8.66 -7.34
C GLY A 19 6.06 -8.47 -7.98
N TYR A 20 5.26 -7.55 -7.44
CA TYR A 20 3.90 -7.26 -7.90
C TYR A 20 3.81 -5.97 -8.73
N ILE A 21 4.94 -5.30 -9.01
CA ILE A 21 4.99 -4.07 -9.82
C ILE A 21 4.44 -4.35 -11.22
N ASN A 22 3.24 -3.84 -11.47
CA ASN A 22 2.56 -3.90 -12.75
C ASN A 22 1.51 -2.77 -12.80
N PRO A 23 1.30 -2.11 -13.97
CA PRO A 23 0.29 -1.05 -14.12
C PRO A 23 -1.15 -1.46 -13.80
N MET A 24 -1.43 -2.76 -13.77
CA MET A 24 -2.73 -3.35 -13.47
C MET A 24 -2.82 -3.98 -12.08
N THR A 25 -1.85 -3.69 -11.21
CA THR A 25 -1.86 -4.14 -9.81
C THR A 25 -2.23 -2.98 -8.88
N PHE A 26 -3.16 -3.27 -7.97
CA PHE A 26 -3.65 -2.34 -6.97
C PHE A 26 -3.57 -2.96 -5.59
N ILE A 27 -3.28 -2.14 -4.58
CA ILE A 27 -3.15 -2.57 -3.20
C ILE A 27 -4.22 -1.91 -2.34
N SER A 28 -4.71 -2.64 -1.34
CA SER A 28 -5.71 -2.13 -0.40
C SER A 28 -5.45 -2.68 0.99
N GLY A 29 -5.73 -1.90 2.02
CA GLY A 29 -5.48 -2.30 3.40
C GLY A 29 -5.38 -1.11 4.34
N GLN A 30 -5.37 -1.41 5.63
CA GLN A 30 -5.08 -0.42 6.66
C GLN A 30 -3.84 -0.90 7.42
N LEU A 31 -2.79 -0.09 7.38
CA LEU A 31 -1.51 -0.36 7.98
C LEU A 31 -1.28 0.56 9.16
N THR A 32 -0.57 0.05 10.16
CA THR A 32 -0.07 0.82 11.29
C THR A 32 1.32 1.33 10.97
N ILE A 33 1.63 2.57 11.34
CA ILE A 33 2.96 3.15 11.17
C ILE A 33 3.67 3.12 12.53
N ASP A 34 4.88 2.58 12.57
CA ASP A 34 5.68 2.51 13.81
C ASP A 34 6.12 3.90 14.29
N ASP A 35 6.49 4.79 13.36
CA ASP A 35 6.80 6.20 13.64
C ASP A 35 5.99 7.15 12.74
N PRO A 36 4.85 7.69 13.23
CA PRO A 36 4.01 8.60 12.46
C PRO A 36 4.67 9.94 12.12
N THR A 37 5.79 10.30 12.77
CA THR A 37 6.52 11.55 12.47
C THR A 37 7.34 11.46 11.19
N MET A 38 7.67 10.24 10.75
CA MET A 38 8.39 10.01 9.49
C MET A 38 7.47 10.06 8.27
N LEU A 39 6.15 10.08 8.46
CA LEU A 39 5.22 9.99 7.36
C LEU A 39 5.10 11.31 6.60
N ARG A 40 5.59 11.32 5.36
CA ARG A 40 5.42 12.42 4.40
C ARG A 40 4.49 11.97 3.27
N LEU A 41 3.19 12.12 3.49
CA LEU A 41 2.19 12.00 2.45
C LEU A 41 1.81 13.41 2.01
N GLU A 42 1.94 13.70 0.72
CA GLU A 42 1.24 14.85 0.17
C GLU A 42 -0.26 14.59 0.33
N GLN A 43 -0.88 15.33 1.25
CA GLN A 43 -2.32 15.26 1.44
C GLN A 43 -3.00 15.80 0.18
N SER A 44 -3.49 14.89 -0.64
CA SER A 44 -4.35 15.23 -1.77
C SER A 44 -5.62 15.88 -1.23
N ALA A 45 -5.94 17.08 -1.70
CA ALA A 45 -7.14 17.84 -1.31
C ALA A 45 -8.46 17.17 -1.77
N PHE A 46 -8.39 16.04 -2.47
CA PHE A 46 -9.54 15.31 -2.98
C PHE A 46 -9.99 14.23 -1.99
N ALA A 47 -11.31 14.11 -1.81
CA ALA A 47 -11.94 13.17 -0.88
C ALA A 47 -11.69 11.67 -1.19
N PHE A 48 -11.13 11.36 -2.37
CA PHE A 48 -10.88 10.00 -2.85
C PHE A 48 -9.39 9.75 -3.12
N ALA A 49 -8.51 10.28 -2.28
CA ALA A 49 -7.10 9.93 -2.33
C ALA A 49 -6.95 8.41 -2.11
N PRO A 50 -6.28 7.68 -3.02
CA PRO A 50 -6.09 6.24 -2.89
C PRO A 50 -5.18 5.86 -1.71
N ILE A 51 -4.46 6.83 -1.14
CA ILE A 51 -3.63 6.67 0.04
C ILE A 51 -3.97 7.81 1.01
N ARG A 52 -4.27 7.47 2.26
CA ARG A 52 -4.60 8.42 3.33
C ARG A 52 -3.79 8.10 4.59
N ASN A 53 -3.34 9.12 5.31
CA ASN A 53 -2.85 8.95 6.70
C ASN A 53 -3.79 9.66 7.67
N ALA A 54 -4.17 8.94 8.72
CA ALA A 54 -4.81 9.51 9.88
C ALA A 54 -4.28 8.84 11.15
N GLY A 55 -3.73 9.64 12.07
CA GLY A 55 -3.49 9.21 13.45
C GLY A 55 -2.59 7.99 13.65
N GLY A 56 -1.57 7.81 12.80
CA GLY A 56 -0.67 6.65 12.89
C GLY A 56 -1.08 5.45 12.04
N PHE A 57 -2.08 5.63 11.18
CA PHE A 57 -2.51 4.62 10.22
C PHE A 57 -2.38 5.12 8.79
N VAL A 58 -1.93 4.25 7.88
CA VAL A 58 -2.03 4.43 6.43
C VAL A 58 -3.18 3.58 5.91
N THR A 59 -4.14 4.20 5.24
CA THR A 59 -5.19 3.51 4.49
C THR A 59 -4.84 3.52 3.02
N LEU A 60 -4.80 2.35 2.41
CA LEU A 60 -4.67 2.11 0.98
C LEU A 60 -6.04 1.71 0.44
N ASP A 61 -6.57 2.47 -0.49
CA ASP A 61 -7.88 2.30 -1.12
C ASP A 61 -7.67 2.18 -2.63
N HIS A 62 -7.48 0.94 -3.09
CA HIS A 62 -7.12 0.61 -4.47
C HIS A 62 -5.96 1.46 -5.02
N ALA A 63 -4.91 1.65 -4.21
CA ALA A 63 -3.75 2.42 -4.62
C ALA A 63 -2.94 1.68 -5.69
N PRO A 64 -2.45 2.36 -6.74
CA PRO A 64 -1.50 1.76 -7.66
C PRO A 64 -0.27 1.25 -6.92
N ILE A 65 0.16 0.03 -7.24
CA ILE A 65 1.23 -0.65 -6.49
C ILE A 65 2.53 0.18 -6.48
N GLU A 66 2.89 0.82 -7.60
CA GLU A 66 4.09 1.64 -7.73
C GLU A 66 4.08 2.84 -6.76
N THR A 67 2.95 3.52 -6.64
CA THR A 67 2.80 4.65 -5.71
C THR A 67 2.83 4.19 -4.26
N ALA A 68 2.21 3.04 -3.96
CA ALA A 68 2.18 2.50 -2.62
C ALA A 68 3.55 1.99 -2.17
N ILE A 69 4.30 1.26 -3.00
CA ILE A 69 5.60 0.68 -2.64
C ILE A 69 6.58 1.75 -2.16
N HIS A 70 6.73 2.84 -2.90
CA HIS A 70 7.62 3.94 -2.50
C HIS A 70 7.26 4.47 -1.11
N LEU A 71 5.96 4.57 -0.81
CA LEU A 71 5.51 5.01 0.50
C LEU A 71 5.82 4.01 1.61
N LEU A 72 5.56 2.73 1.35
CA LEU A 72 5.68 1.65 2.35
C LEU A 72 7.13 1.23 2.59
N GLN A 73 8.05 1.45 1.64
CA GLN A 73 9.49 1.21 1.83
C GLN A 73 10.13 2.31 2.69
N ASP A 74 9.71 3.57 2.51
CA ASP A 74 10.21 4.70 3.28
C ASP A 74 9.69 4.71 4.73
N GLN A 75 8.67 3.89 5.03
CA GLN A 75 7.96 3.90 6.30
C GLN A 75 7.93 2.51 6.92
N TYR A 76 8.34 2.40 8.18
CA TYR A 76 8.17 1.16 8.94
C TYR A 76 6.68 0.94 9.23
N VAL A 77 6.00 0.24 8.31
CA VAL A 77 4.57 -0.07 8.36
C VAL A 77 4.34 -1.53 8.73
N ARG A 78 3.21 -1.79 9.38
CA ARG A 78 2.80 -3.10 9.90
C ARG A 78 1.33 -3.40 9.61
N GLY A 79 0.97 -4.68 9.57
CA GLY A 79 -0.37 -5.16 9.22
C GLY A 79 -0.41 -5.86 7.86
N SER A 80 -1.60 -5.98 7.28
CA SER A 80 -1.81 -6.72 6.04
C SER A 80 -2.33 -5.87 4.89
N VAL A 81 -1.95 -6.27 3.68
CA VAL A 81 -2.39 -5.67 2.42
C VAL A 81 -2.97 -6.74 1.52
N THR A 82 -4.07 -6.41 0.86
CA THR A 82 -4.63 -7.20 -0.23
C THR A 82 -4.13 -6.62 -1.55
N ILE A 83 -3.44 -7.45 -2.32
CA ILE A 83 -2.99 -7.16 -3.67
C ILE A 83 -4.00 -7.72 -4.65
N LYS A 84 -4.42 -6.89 -5.62
CA LYS A 84 -5.29 -7.28 -6.72
C LYS A 84 -4.59 -7.00 -8.05
N THR A 85 -4.35 -8.05 -8.83
CA THR A 85 -3.71 -7.97 -10.15
C THR A 85 -4.72 -8.28 -11.25
N ILE A 86 -4.81 -7.42 -12.26
CA ILE A 86 -5.70 -7.60 -13.40
C ILE A 86 -4.88 -7.99 -14.63
N GLU A 87 -4.95 -9.25 -15.02
CA GLU A 87 -4.24 -9.77 -16.19
C GLU A 87 -5.12 -9.65 -17.45
N LYS A 88 -4.56 -9.13 -18.54
CA LYS A 88 -5.19 -9.24 -19.86
C LYS A 88 -5.04 -10.68 -20.35
N ARG A 89 -6.15 -11.27 -20.80
CA ARG A 89 -6.15 -12.56 -21.48
C ARG A 89 -5.49 -12.45 -22.85
#